data_AF-A0A480TWW5-F1
#
_entry.id   AF-A0A480TWW5-F1
#
_cell.length_a   1.000
_cell.length_b   1.000
_cell.length_c   1.000
_cell.angle_alpha   90.00
_cell.angle_beta   90.00
_cell.angle_gamma   90.00
#
_symmetry.space_group_name_H-M   'P 1'
#
loop_
_entity.id
_entity.type
_entity.pdbx_description
1 polymer ?
#
loop_
_entity_poly.entity_id
_entity_poly.type
_entity_poly.pdbx_seq_one_letter_code
_entity_poly.pdbx_strand_id
1 'polypeptide(L)'
;MELANTLSQDGESGGGVLAHLERLETQMSRSHKKLEEPQSAQAVESALGTEIRQLRCLRDKLRAEVRHRQARIKASTASVAPDQTLEMSEQDILKRRQENLKAILQAYRFTGISGKLTSRGVCVCISTAFEGNLLDSYFVDLVIQKPLRIHHHSIPVFIPLEEIAAKYLQTNIQHFLFILSEYLNAYSGRKFQADRLQSDFAALLAGPLQRNSLCTVLSFTYNVELKGQSFPFGARLLYKDLTTTLPTDVSITHQGVPPLRKQQTELS
;
A
#
# COMPACT_ATOMS: atom_id res chain seq x y z
N MET A 1 -6.14 -102.07 -12.87
CA MET A 1 -4.96 -101.81 -12.03
C MET A 1 -4.51 -100.40 -12.38
N GLU A 2 -5.03 -99.40 -11.67
CA GLU A 2 -4.42 -98.74 -10.50
C GLU A 2 -3.51 -97.58 -10.94
N LEU A 3 -3.96 -96.32 -10.77
CA LEU A 3 -3.58 -95.31 -9.75
C LEU A 3 -2.63 -94.25 -10.39
N ALA A 4 -2.70 -92.92 -10.22
CA ALA A 4 -3.33 -92.05 -9.22
C ALA A 4 -3.40 -90.56 -9.67
N ASN A 5 -4.33 -89.79 -9.06
CA ASN A 5 -4.20 -88.45 -8.42
C ASN A 5 -3.69 -87.20 -9.21
N THR A 6 -4.19 -85.96 -9.03
CA THR A 6 -4.88 -85.21 -7.94
C THR A 6 -5.81 -84.13 -8.53
N LEU A 7 -7.08 -83.94 -8.10
CA LEU A 7 -7.56 -82.95 -7.08
C LEU A 7 -6.79 -81.59 -7.12
N SER A 8 -7.41 -80.41 -7.26
CA SER A 8 -8.49 -79.88 -6.42
C SER A 8 -9.25 -78.71 -7.06
N GLN A 9 -10.58 -78.74 -6.88
CA GLN A 9 -11.44 -77.56 -6.78
C GLN A 9 -11.30 -76.92 -5.39
N ASP A 10 -11.79 -75.69 -5.30
CA ASP A 10 -12.16 -74.90 -4.12
C ASP A 10 -11.10 -74.00 -3.47
N GLY A 11 -11.44 -72.71 -3.49
CA GLY A 11 -10.71 -71.61 -2.89
C GLY A 11 -11.44 -70.27 -3.07
N GLU A 12 -12.70 -70.19 -2.64
CA GLU A 12 -13.31 -68.90 -2.27
C GLU A 12 -12.53 -68.29 -1.10
N SER A 13 -11.82 -67.18 -1.32
CA SER A 13 -11.41 -66.19 -0.30
C SER A 13 -10.57 -65.09 -1.01
N GLY A 14 -10.73 -63.79 -0.80
CA GLY A 14 -11.52 -63.07 0.19
C GLY A 14 -11.35 -61.58 -0.06
N GLY A 15 -12.38 -60.95 -0.61
CA GLY A 15 -12.51 -59.50 -0.66
C GLY A 15 -13.99 -59.20 -0.63
N GLY A 16 -14.52 -58.83 0.54
CA GLY A 16 -15.95 -58.64 0.75
C GLY A 16 -16.57 -57.61 -0.22
N VAL A 17 -17.89 -57.45 -0.17
CA VAL A 17 -18.65 -56.51 -1.03
C VAL A 17 -18.00 -55.12 -1.10
N LEU A 18 -17.43 -54.65 0.02
CA LEU A 18 -16.67 -53.40 0.10
C LEU A 18 -15.41 -53.37 -0.79
N ALA A 19 -14.62 -54.45 -0.85
CA ALA A 19 -13.44 -54.54 -1.72
C ALA A 19 -13.80 -54.67 -3.21
N HIS A 20 -15.01 -55.16 -3.52
CA HIS A 20 -15.53 -55.13 -4.88
C HIS A 20 -15.99 -53.71 -5.26
N LEU A 21 -16.69 -53.01 -4.35
CA LEU A 21 -17.09 -51.62 -4.53
C LEU A 21 -15.90 -50.67 -4.68
N GLU A 22 -14.85 -50.84 -3.87
CA GLU A 22 -13.60 -50.06 -3.95
C GLU A 22 -12.88 -50.27 -5.31
N ARG A 23 -12.91 -51.50 -5.84
CA ARG A 23 -12.41 -51.77 -7.21
C ARG A 23 -13.23 -51.08 -8.28
N LEU A 24 -14.56 -51.04 -8.15
CA LEU A 24 -15.43 -50.34 -9.09
C LEU A 24 -15.24 -48.83 -9.01
N GLU A 25 -15.08 -48.26 -7.81
CA GLU A 25 -14.83 -46.84 -7.60
C GLU A 25 -13.48 -46.40 -8.18
N THR A 26 -12.42 -47.19 -7.99
CA THR A 26 -11.11 -46.93 -8.58
C THR A 26 -11.12 -47.10 -10.11
N GLN A 27 -11.92 -48.02 -10.65
CA GLN A 27 -12.09 -48.18 -12.09
C GLN A 27 -12.87 -47.01 -12.72
N MET A 28 -13.93 -46.54 -12.06
CA MET A 28 -14.71 -45.36 -12.46
C MET A 28 -13.89 -44.07 -12.38
N SER A 29 -13.09 -43.92 -11.33
CA SER A 29 -12.21 -42.76 -11.15
C SER A 29 -11.09 -42.71 -12.21
N ARG A 30 -10.58 -43.87 -12.63
CA ARG A 30 -9.56 -43.98 -13.69
C ARG A 30 -10.14 -43.68 -15.08
N SER A 31 -11.38 -44.06 -15.36
CA SER A 31 -12.04 -43.70 -16.63
C SER A 31 -12.42 -42.21 -16.67
N HIS A 32 -12.86 -41.63 -15.55
CA HIS A 32 -13.16 -40.19 -15.46
C HIS A 32 -11.90 -39.33 -15.67
N LYS A 33 -10.79 -39.66 -15.00
CA LYS A 33 -9.50 -38.95 -15.20
C LYS A 33 -8.97 -39.06 -16.63
N LYS A 34 -9.12 -40.22 -17.28
CA LYS A 34 -8.71 -40.41 -18.68
C LYS A 34 -9.51 -39.59 -19.70
N LEU A 35 -10.75 -39.19 -19.38
CA LEU A 35 -11.60 -38.40 -20.28
C LEU A 35 -11.49 -36.89 -20.03
N GLU A 36 -11.37 -36.46 -18.77
CA GLU A 36 -11.44 -35.02 -18.42
C GLU A 36 -10.09 -34.28 -18.46
N GLU A 37 -8.97 -34.95 -18.18
CA GLU A 37 -7.64 -34.32 -18.27
C GLU A 37 -7.26 -33.87 -19.69
N PRO A 38 -7.44 -34.66 -20.77
CA PRO A 38 -7.10 -34.21 -22.12
C PRO A 38 -8.06 -33.14 -22.65
N GLN A 39 -9.35 -33.19 -22.28
CA GLN A 39 -10.35 -32.24 -22.77
C GLN A 39 -10.26 -30.87 -22.09
N SER A 40 -9.98 -30.83 -20.78
CA SER A 40 -9.79 -29.57 -20.05
C SER A 40 -8.48 -28.87 -20.43
N ALA A 41 -7.39 -29.61 -20.59
CA ALA A 41 -6.11 -29.06 -21.04
C ALA A 41 -6.20 -28.47 -22.46
N GLN A 42 -6.86 -29.17 -23.39
CA GLN A 42 -7.02 -28.70 -24.77
C GLN A 42 -7.96 -27.49 -24.88
N ALA A 43 -9.00 -27.42 -24.02
CA ALA A 43 -9.87 -26.24 -23.93
C ALA A 43 -9.10 -25.01 -23.43
N VAL A 44 -8.27 -25.17 -22.39
CA VAL A 44 -7.43 -24.09 -21.83
C VAL A 44 -6.37 -23.63 -22.84
N GLU A 45 -5.70 -24.55 -23.54
CA GLU A 45 -4.76 -24.19 -24.61
C GLU A 45 -5.44 -23.43 -25.76
N SER A 46 -6.66 -23.84 -26.13
CA SER A 46 -7.41 -23.16 -27.18
C SER A 46 -7.82 -21.73 -26.77
N ALA A 47 -8.19 -21.52 -25.51
CA ALA A 47 -8.54 -20.22 -24.95
C ALA A 47 -7.32 -19.29 -24.83
N LEU A 48 -6.19 -19.81 -24.36
CA LEU A 48 -4.93 -19.06 -24.35
C LEU A 48 -4.48 -18.73 -25.79
N GLY A 49 -4.71 -19.63 -26.74
CA GLY A 49 -4.43 -19.40 -28.16
C GLY A 49 -5.30 -18.32 -28.80
N THR A 50 -6.56 -18.14 -28.38
CA THR A 50 -7.40 -17.02 -28.85
C THR A 50 -6.96 -15.70 -28.23
N GLU A 51 -6.62 -15.68 -26.94
CA GLU A 51 -6.12 -14.49 -26.24
C GLU A 51 -4.80 -13.98 -26.85
N ILE A 52 -3.85 -14.88 -27.13
CA ILE A 52 -2.60 -14.54 -27.81
C ILE A 52 -2.86 -13.90 -29.19
N ARG A 53 -3.84 -14.40 -29.95
CA ARG A 53 -4.21 -13.82 -31.25
C ARG A 53 -4.82 -12.43 -31.09
N GLN A 54 -5.69 -12.22 -30.11
CA GLN A 54 -6.25 -10.90 -29.82
C GLN A 54 -5.18 -9.88 -29.42
N LEU A 55 -4.25 -10.27 -28.55
CA LEU A 55 -3.13 -9.41 -28.12
C LEU A 55 -2.19 -9.08 -29.28
N ARG A 56 -1.95 -10.02 -30.20
CA ARG A 56 -1.17 -9.76 -31.43
C ARG A 56 -1.86 -8.76 -32.34
N CYS A 57 -3.17 -8.90 -32.57
CA CYS A 57 -3.95 -7.93 -33.34
C CYS A 57 -3.92 -6.52 -32.70
N LEU A 58 -4.06 -6.44 -31.38
CA LEU A 58 -3.98 -5.17 -30.66
C LEU A 58 -2.60 -4.52 -30.78
N ARG A 59 -1.53 -5.30 -30.59
CA ARG A 59 -0.15 -4.84 -30.77
C ARG A 59 0.07 -4.31 -32.18
N ASP A 60 -0.41 -5.03 -33.19
CA ASP A 60 -0.19 -4.65 -34.59
C ASP A 60 -0.97 -3.38 -34.96
N LYS A 61 -2.19 -3.20 -34.41
CA LYS A 61 -2.97 -1.96 -34.50
C LYS A 61 -2.23 -0.77 -33.86
N LEU A 62 -1.69 -0.95 -32.65
CA LEU A 62 -0.90 0.08 -31.98
C LEU A 62 0.38 0.41 -32.75
N ARG A 63 1.05 -0.60 -33.31
CA ARG A 63 2.26 -0.40 -34.13
C ARG A 63 1.96 0.30 -35.44
N ALA A 64 0.77 0.13 -36.00
CA ALA A 64 0.30 0.89 -37.17
C ALA A 64 0.03 2.36 -36.80
N GLU A 65 -0.66 2.62 -35.68
CA GLU A 65 -0.94 3.97 -35.19
C GLU A 65 0.35 4.76 -34.89
N VAL A 66 1.34 4.11 -34.25
CA VAL A 66 2.66 4.73 -34.01
C VAL A 66 3.35 5.08 -35.32
N ARG A 67 3.34 4.17 -36.31
CA ARG A 67 3.92 4.42 -37.63
C ARG A 67 3.19 5.56 -38.36
N HIS A 68 1.87 5.62 -38.27
CA HIS A 68 1.07 6.70 -38.86
C HIS A 68 1.41 8.05 -38.23
N ARG A 69 1.52 8.12 -36.90
CA ARG A 69 1.95 9.35 -36.20
C ARG A 69 3.36 9.76 -36.56
N GLN A 70 4.30 8.82 -36.64
CA GLN A 70 5.67 9.09 -37.07
C GLN A 70 5.74 9.59 -38.52
N ALA A 71 4.96 9.00 -39.43
CA ALA A 71 4.88 9.44 -40.81
C ALA A 71 4.25 10.85 -40.92
N ARG A 72 3.20 11.14 -40.12
CA ARG A 72 2.58 12.47 -40.06
C ARG A 72 3.54 13.55 -39.55
N ILE A 73 4.35 13.24 -38.54
CA ILE A 73 5.40 14.13 -38.04
C ILE A 73 6.44 14.38 -39.14
N LYS A 74 6.92 13.31 -39.81
CA LYS A 74 7.90 13.41 -40.90
C LYS A 74 7.40 14.21 -42.12
N ALA A 75 6.13 14.03 -42.48
CA ALA A 75 5.49 14.79 -43.56
C ALA A 75 5.31 16.26 -43.19
N SER A 76 4.92 16.55 -41.94
CA SER A 76 4.81 17.91 -41.43
C SER A 76 6.17 18.62 -41.31
N THR A 77 7.27 17.88 -41.13
CA THR A 77 8.63 18.46 -41.16
C THR A 77 9.20 18.62 -42.57
N ALA A 78 8.62 17.96 -43.58
CA ALA A 78 9.07 18.04 -44.97
C ALA A 78 8.37 19.15 -45.77
N SER A 79 7.20 19.63 -45.32
CA SER A 79 6.44 20.71 -45.96
C SER A 79 6.79 22.12 -45.48
N VAL A 80 7.73 22.25 -44.54
CA VAL A 80 8.19 23.55 -44.02
C VAL A 80 9.53 23.86 -44.69
N ALA A 81 9.52 24.85 -45.58
CA ALA A 81 10.74 25.46 -46.14
C ALA A 81 11.66 25.95 -44.99
N PRO A 82 12.99 25.99 -45.18
CA PRO A 82 13.93 26.17 -44.09
C PRO A 82 13.94 27.64 -43.67
N ASP A 83 13.02 28.02 -42.81
CA ASP A 83 13.08 29.31 -42.13
C ASP A 83 12.83 29.07 -40.64
N GLN A 84 13.89 29.32 -39.87
CA GLN A 84 13.94 29.34 -38.41
C GLN A 84 13.51 28.05 -37.72
N THR A 85 14.27 26.98 -37.94
CA THR A 85 14.61 26.13 -36.79
C THR A 85 15.32 27.04 -35.79
N LEU A 86 14.56 27.53 -34.81
CA LEU A 86 15.08 27.97 -33.53
C LEU A 86 16.06 26.90 -33.07
N GLU A 87 17.35 27.11 -33.35
CA GLU A 87 18.43 26.29 -32.82
C GLU A 87 18.41 26.55 -31.32
N MET A 88 17.59 25.77 -30.63
CA MET A 88 17.69 25.64 -29.20
C MET A 88 19.14 25.25 -28.93
N SER A 89 19.88 26.18 -28.32
CA SER A 89 21.26 25.95 -27.93
C SER A 89 21.34 24.60 -27.20
N GLU A 90 22.43 23.87 -27.36
CA GLU A 90 22.68 22.64 -26.59
C GLU A 90 22.47 22.88 -25.09
N GLN A 91 22.74 24.10 -24.62
CA GLN A 91 22.47 24.55 -23.25
C GLN A 91 20.97 24.54 -22.89
N ASP A 92 20.08 24.90 -23.81
CA ASP A 92 18.63 24.89 -23.59
C ASP A 92 18.08 23.46 -23.57
N ILE A 93 18.64 22.56 -24.38
CA ILE A 93 18.30 21.13 -24.34
C ILE A 93 18.73 20.55 -22.98
N LEU A 94 19.94 20.87 -22.51
CA LEU A 94 20.44 20.41 -21.22
C LEU A 94 19.63 20.97 -20.04
N LYS A 95 19.27 22.26 -20.06
CA LYS A 95 18.40 22.88 -19.05
C LYS A 95 17.04 22.20 -18.99
N ARG A 96 16.38 22.00 -20.13
CA ARG A 96 15.09 21.29 -20.17
C ARG A 96 15.21 19.86 -19.66
N ARG A 97 16.31 19.17 -19.96
CA ARG A 97 16.56 17.82 -19.43
C ARG A 97 16.74 17.84 -17.91
N GLN A 98 17.46 18.82 -17.38
CA GLN A 98 17.63 19.00 -15.94
C GLN A 98 16.31 19.33 -15.24
N GLU A 99 15.50 20.23 -15.80
CA GLU A 99 14.17 20.57 -15.30
C GLU A 99 13.25 19.36 -15.31
N ASN A 100 13.28 18.57 -16.38
CA ASN A 100 12.49 17.33 -16.47
C ASN A 100 12.93 16.31 -15.40
N LEU A 101 14.23 16.12 -15.18
CA LEU A 101 14.73 15.25 -14.11
C LEU A 101 14.32 15.75 -12.72
N LYS A 102 14.37 17.07 -12.47
CA LYS A 102 13.88 17.66 -11.22
C LYS A 102 12.38 17.41 -11.03
N ALA A 103 11.58 17.57 -12.08
CA ALA A 103 10.14 17.31 -12.04
C ALA A 103 9.85 15.84 -11.74
N ILE A 104 10.58 14.91 -12.35
CA ILE A 104 10.46 13.47 -12.09
C ILE A 104 10.83 13.16 -10.63
N LEU A 105 11.93 13.70 -10.12
CA LEU A 105 12.33 13.50 -8.72
C LEU A 105 11.31 14.08 -7.74
N GLN A 106 10.72 15.23 -8.07
CA GLN A 106 9.64 15.81 -7.29
C GLN A 106 8.38 14.94 -7.33
N ALA A 107 8.04 14.35 -8.49
CA ALA A 107 6.93 13.41 -8.61
C ALA A 107 7.14 12.17 -7.74
N TYR A 108 8.35 11.61 -7.72
CA TYR A 108 8.69 10.48 -6.84
C TYR A 108 8.65 10.84 -5.36
N ARG A 109 8.89 12.11 -4.98
CA ARG A 109 8.73 12.52 -3.58
C ARG A 109 7.28 12.40 -3.10
N PHE A 110 6.30 12.52 -4.00
CA PHE A 110 4.89 12.34 -3.67
C PHE A 110 4.49 10.88 -3.39
N THR A 111 5.36 9.90 -3.64
CA THR A 111 5.13 8.51 -3.18
C THR A 111 5.30 8.36 -1.67
N GLY A 112 5.83 9.39 -1.00
CA GLY A 112 6.08 9.42 0.44
C GLY A 112 7.44 8.87 0.85
N ILE A 113 8.11 8.06 0.01
CA ILE A 113 9.43 7.50 0.32
C ILE A 113 10.39 7.71 -0.85
N SER A 114 11.54 8.30 -0.55
CA SER A 114 12.63 8.52 -1.51
C SER A 114 13.97 8.11 -0.91
N GLY A 115 14.97 7.87 -1.75
CA GLY A 115 16.29 7.41 -1.29
C GLY A 115 17.41 8.06 -2.07
N LYS A 116 18.53 8.34 -1.38
CA LYS A 116 19.79 8.74 -1.98
C LYS A 116 20.92 7.82 -1.52
N LEU A 117 21.81 7.46 -2.44
CA LEU A 117 23.01 6.71 -2.09
C LEU A 117 23.95 7.61 -1.25
N THR A 118 24.52 7.05 -0.19
CA THR A 118 25.56 7.69 0.62
C THR A 118 26.86 6.91 0.49
N SER A 119 27.98 7.47 0.97
CA SER A 119 29.29 6.81 0.92
C SER A 119 29.34 5.46 1.65
N ARG A 120 28.40 5.22 2.59
CA ARG A 120 28.35 4.02 3.45
C ARG A 120 27.09 3.19 3.26
N GLY A 121 26.13 3.65 2.45
CA GLY A 121 24.86 2.98 2.27
C GLY A 121 23.80 3.84 1.60
N VAL A 122 22.63 3.97 2.23
CA VAL A 122 21.47 4.67 1.66
C VAL A 122 20.81 5.54 2.73
N CYS A 123 20.53 6.79 2.38
CA CYS A 123 19.71 7.67 3.18
C CYS A 123 18.29 7.70 2.60
N VAL A 124 17.34 7.21 3.38
CA VAL A 124 15.92 7.20 3.05
C VAL A 124 15.26 8.46 3.62
N CYS A 125 14.44 9.13 2.82
CA CYS A 125 13.64 10.28 3.20
C CYS A 125 12.15 9.92 3.10
N ILE A 126 11.45 10.05 4.21
CA ILE A 126 10.01 9.78 4.37
C ILE A 126 9.32 11.13 4.44
N SER A 127 8.63 11.50 3.37
CA SER A 127 7.80 12.71 3.30
C SER A 127 6.39 12.36 3.78
N THR A 128 5.91 13.05 4.81
CA THR A 128 4.57 12.82 5.34
C THR A 128 3.53 13.66 4.61
N ALA A 129 2.29 13.17 4.54
CA ALA A 129 1.20 13.89 3.90
C ALA A 129 -0.12 13.66 4.64
N PHE A 130 -0.98 14.67 4.63
CA PHE A 130 -2.31 14.60 5.22
C PHE A 130 -3.29 15.49 4.45
N GLU A 131 -4.46 14.95 4.08
CA GLU A 131 -5.53 15.67 3.36
C GLU A 131 -5.04 16.50 2.16
N GLY A 132 -4.17 15.92 1.34
CA GLY A 132 -3.64 16.58 0.15
C GLY A 132 -2.49 17.57 0.40
N ASN A 133 -2.09 17.78 1.66
CA ASN A 133 -0.96 18.62 2.03
C ASN A 133 0.29 17.78 2.24
N LEU A 134 1.41 18.21 1.64
CA LEU A 134 2.73 17.68 1.97
C LEU A 134 3.21 18.35 3.26
N LEU A 135 3.60 17.54 4.25
CA LEU A 135 3.99 17.97 5.57
C LEU A 135 5.50 17.80 5.79
N ASP A 136 5.92 17.67 7.04
CA ASP A 136 7.30 17.45 7.45
C ASP A 136 7.90 16.20 6.79
N SER A 137 9.21 16.23 6.54
CA SER A 137 9.96 15.12 5.99
C SER A 137 11.04 14.65 6.97
N TYR A 138 11.19 13.34 7.10
CA TYR A 138 12.12 12.71 8.03
C TYR A 138 13.13 11.85 7.29
N PHE A 139 14.33 11.67 7.83
CA PHE A 139 15.34 10.85 7.19
C PHE A 139 15.88 9.76 8.12
N VAL A 140 16.32 8.67 7.50
CA VAL A 140 17.05 7.56 8.13
C VAL A 140 18.23 7.20 7.25
N ASP A 141 19.45 7.37 7.77
CA ASP A 141 20.70 6.97 7.12
C ASP A 141 21.05 5.54 7.53
N LEU A 142 21.04 4.64 6.54
CA LEU A 142 21.29 3.22 6.69
C LEU A 142 22.67 2.87 6.15
N VAL A 143 23.46 2.18 6.97
CA VAL A 143 24.76 1.63 6.58
C VAL A 143 24.56 0.22 6.05
N ILE A 144 24.99 -0.02 4.80
CA ILE A 144 24.92 -1.35 4.16
C ILE A 144 26.11 -2.20 4.62
N GLN A 145 26.07 -2.56 5.89
CA GLN A 145 26.92 -3.58 6.49
C GLN A 145 26.02 -4.71 7.00
N LYS A 146 26.56 -5.90 7.26
CA LYS A 146 25.81 -6.98 7.92
C LYS A 146 26.21 -7.02 9.40
N PRO A 147 25.28 -6.82 10.35
CA PRO A 147 23.86 -6.46 10.18
C PRO A 147 23.66 -5.01 9.72
N LEU A 148 22.53 -4.72 9.07
CA LEU A 148 22.16 -3.35 8.67
C LEU A 148 22.06 -2.46 9.90
N ARG A 149 22.59 -1.24 9.84
CA ARG A 149 22.60 -0.31 10.99
C ARG A 149 22.05 1.05 10.60
N ILE A 150 21.27 1.64 11.51
CA ILE A 150 20.88 3.05 11.43
C ILE A 150 22.05 3.87 11.98
N HIS A 151 22.61 4.77 11.15
CA HIS A 151 23.70 5.65 11.55
C HIS A 151 23.20 6.99 12.07
N HIS A 152 22.26 7.62 11.35
CA HIS A 152 21.71 8.92 11.73
C HIS A 152 20.25 9.02 11.30
N HIS A 153 19.42 9.71 12.07
CA HIS A 153 18.02 9.91 11.72
C HIS A 153 17.46 11.21 12.31
N SER A 154 16.36 11.69 11.73
CA SER A 154 15.57 12.79 12.30
C SER A 154 14.24 12.34 12.91
N ILE A 155 14.05 11.03 13.07
CA ILE A 155 12.84 10.46 13.68
C ILE A 155 12.68 10.97 15.12
N PRO A 156 11.52 11.53 15.50
CA PRO A 156 11.25 11.96 16.86
C PRO A 156 11.40 10.83 17.87
N VAL A 157 11.98 11.13 19.04
CA VAL A 157 12.33 10.16 20.10
C VAL A 157 11.17 9.34 20.65
N PHE A 158 9.94 9.80 20.46
CA PHE A 158 8.73 9.13 20.94
C PHE A 158 8.14 8.13 19.94
N ILE A 159 8.70 8.05 18.72
CA ILE A 159 8.36 7.01 17.75
C ILE A 159 9.27 5.81 18.04
N PRO A 160 8.73 4.57 18.13
CA PRO A 160 9.49 3.40 18.57
C PRO A 160 10.42 2.85 17.47
N LEU A 161 11.37 3.66 17.01
CA LEU A 161 12.26 3.34 15.89
C LEU A 161 13.10 2.10 16.18
N GLU A 162 13.64 1.99 17.38
CA GLU A 162 14.51 0.89 17.82
C GLU A 162 13.74 -0.43 17.84
N GLU A 163 12.49 -0.42 18.29
CA GLU A 163 11.62 -1.61 18.33
C GLU A 163 11.26 -2.08 16.91
N ILE A 164 10.89 -1.14 16.04
CA ILE A 164 10.56 -1.44 14.64
C ILE A 164 11.82 -1.96 13.92
N ALA A 165 12.98 -1.35 14.18
CA ALA A 165 14.25 -1.76 13.60
C ALA A 165 14.67 -3.16 14.06
N ALA A 166 14.56 -3.47 15.35
CA ALA A 166 14.89 -4.78 15.90
C ALA A 166 14.05 -5.90 15.27
N LYS A 167 12.77 -5.63 14.99
CA LYS A 167 11.84 -6.61 14.41
C LYS A 167 12.04 -6.81 12.90
N TYR A 168 12.26 -5.74 12.14
CA TYR A 168 12.11 -5.79 10.68
C TYR A 168 13.33 -5.35 9.88
N LEU A 169 14.29 -4.62 10.46
CA LEU A 169 15.39 -4.04 9.69
C LEU A 169 16.27 -5.10 8.99
N GLN A 170 16.48 -6.24 9.65
CA GLN A 170 17.32 -7.32 9.12
C GLN A 170 16.57 -8.29 8.20
N THR A 171 15.25 -8.42 8.37
CA THR A 171 14.42 -9.43 7.70
C THR A 171 13.66 -8.85 6.52
N ASN A 172 13.02 -7.70 6.70
CA ASN A 172 12.19 -7.06 5.70
C ASN A 172 12.27 -5.52 5.81
N ILE A 173 13.22 -4.95 5.05
CA ILE A 173 13.43 -3.50 4.99
C ILE A 173 12.21 -2.74 4.44
N GLN A 174 11.43 -3.34 3.53
CA GLN A 174 10.23 -2.71 2.99
C GLN A 174 9.16 -2.57 4.07
N HIS A 175 8.97 -3.62 4.86
CA HIS A 175 8.03 -3.58 5.97
C HIS A 175 8.49 -2.64 7.10
N PHE A 176 9.79 -2.61 7.39
CA PHE A 176 10.38 -1.60 8.28
C PHE A 176 10.01 -0.18 7.85
N LEU A 177 10.23 0.15 6.57
CA LEU A 177 9.93 1.48 6.03
C LEU A 177 8.43 1.78 6.02
N PHE A 178 7.60 0.78 5.70
CA PHE A 178 6.15 0.92 5.72
C PHE A 178 5.63 1.26 7.12
N ILE A 179 5.96 0.44 8.13
CA ILE A 179 5.53 0.68 9.52
C ILE A 179 6.03 2.04 10.00
N LEU A 180 7.30 2.37 9.76
CA LEU A 180 7.84 3.67 10.14
C LEU A 180 7.08 4.83 9.47
N SER A 181 6.71 4.68 8.20
CA SER A 181 5.91 5.68 7.49
C SER A 181 4.50 5.84 8.07
N GLU A 182 3.88 4.78 8.59
CA GLU A 182 2.57 4.86 9.25
C GLU A 182 2.65 5.70 10.53
N TYR A 183 3.63 5.42 11.39
CA TYR A 183 3.86 6.22 12.60
C TYR A 183 4.10 7.70 12.30
N LEU A 184 4.94 7.99 11.30
CA LEU A 184 5.27 9.36 10.92
C LEU A 184 4.09 10.09 10.30
N ASN A 185 3.34 9.46 9.39
CA ASN A 185 2.15 10.07 8.79
C ASN A 185 1.07 10.34 9.84
N ALA A 186 0.85 9.40 10.76
CA ALA A 186 -0.11 9.57 11.83
C ALA A 186 0.27 10.72 12.77
N TYR A 187 1.53 10.76 13.20
CA TYR A 187 2.04 11.85 14.02
C TYR A 187 1.93 13.21 13.32
N SER A 188 2.46 13.33 12.09
CA SER A 188 2.40 14.58 11.32
C SER A 188 0.96 15.01 11.06
N GLY A 189 0.05 14.06 10.77
CA GLY A 189 -1.37 14.35 10.59
C GLY A 189 -2.03 14.89 11.87
N ARG A 190 -1.81 14.25 13.03
CA ARG A 190 -2.34 14.74 14.32
C ARG A 190 -1.79 16.11 14.68
N LYS A 191 -0.48 16.33 14.48
CA LYS A 191 0.18 17.62 14.69
C LYS A 191 -0.43 18.70 13.79
N PHE A 192 -0.60 18.40 12.49
CA PHE A 192 -1.20 19.31 11.52
C PHE A 192 -2.64 19.67 11.88
N GLN A 193 -3.47 18.69 12.23
CA GLN A 193 -4.85 18.94 12.69
C GLN A 193 -4.88 19.84 13.93
N ALA A 194 -4.02 19.57 14.92
CA ALA A 194 -3.92 20.37 16.13
C ALA A 194 -3.45 21.81 15.84
N ASP A 195 -2.46 21.98 14.95
CA ASP A 195 -1.97 23.30 14.54
C ASP A 195 -3.07 24.09 13.81
N ARG A 196 -3.81 23.45 12.89
CA ARG A 196 -4.95 24.04 12.18
C ARG A 196 -6.09 24.41 13.13
N LEU A 197 -6.41 23.56 14.10
CA LEU A 197 -7.43 23.85 15.12
C LEU A 197 -7.04 25.12 15.90
N GLN A 198 -5.77 25.25 16.27
CA GLN A 198 -5.28 26.42 17.01
C GLN A 198 -5.15 27.68 16.14
N SER A 199 -4.82 27.56 14.85
CA SER A 199 -4.65 28.72 13.96
C SER A 199 -5.97 29.18 13.34
N ASP A 200 -6.68 28.28 12.67
CA ASP A 200 -7.79 28.63 11.79
C ASP A 200 -9.11 28.75 12.55
N PHE A 201 -9.22 28.05 13.68
CA PHE A 201 -10.43 28.02 14.51
C PHE A 201 -10.23 28.68 15.89
N ALA A 202 -9.20 29.51 16.04
CA ALA A 202 -8.88 30.21 17.29
C ALA A 202 -10.08 30.98 17.87
N ALA A 203 -10.92 31.56 17.01
CA ALA A 203 -12.10 32.31 17.42
C ALA A 203 -13.20 31.46 18.09
N LEU A 204 -13.27 30.16 17.75
CA LEU A 204 -14.23 29.23 18.36
C LEU A 204 -13.71 28.68 19.69
N LEU A 205 -12.40 28.74 19.92
CA LEU A 205 -11.76 28.21 21.10
C LEU A 205 -11.80 29.20 22.26
N ALA A 206 -12.21 28.71 23.43
CA ALA A 206 -12.09 29.41 24.70
C ALA A 206 -10.72 29.11 25.33
N GLY A 207 -9.66 29.65 24.73
CA GLY A 207 -8.27 29.52 25.21
C GLY A 207 -7.38 28.60 24.36
N PRO A 208 -6.12 28.38 24.78
CA PRO A 208 -5.15 27.61 24.01
C PRO A 208 -5.42 26.12 24.05
N LEU A 209 -5.26 25.46 22.89
CA LEU A 209 -5.26 24.00 22.76
C LEU A 209 -4.16 23.39 23.62
N GLN A 210 -4.54 22.49 24.54
CA GLN A 210 -3.60 21.69 25.32
C GLN A 210 -3.27 20.41 24.58
N ARG A 211 -1.98 20.10 24.43
CA ARG A 211 -1.51 18.88 23.77
C ARG A 211 -0.17 18.41 24.32
N ASN A 212 0.07 17.11 24.25
CA ASN A 212 1.39 16.54 24.48
C ASN A 212 2.23 16.54 23.18
N SER A 213 3.54 16.31 23.30
CA SER A 213 4.47 16.33 22.16
C SER A 213 4.12 15.34 21.04
N LEU A 214 3.52 14.20 21.38
CA LEU A 214 3.06 13.16 20.45
C LEU A 214 1.72 13.48 19.76
N CYS A 215 1.04 14.55 20.20
CA CYS A 215 -0.34 14.85 19.84
C CYS A 215 -1.30 13.66 20.03
N THR A 216 -1.08 12.85 21.07
CA THR A 216 -1.94 11.70 21.42
C THR A 216 -3.02 12.04 22.44
N VAL A 217 -2.91 13.18 23.10
CA VAL A 217 -3.98 13.75 23.90
C VAL A 217 -4.13 15.21 23.50
N LEU A 218 -5.31 15.57 23.02
CA LEU A 218 -5.69 16.95 22.74
C LEU A 218 -6.81 17.34 23.68
N SER A 219 -6.75 18.53 24.29
CA SER A 219 -7.81 19.05 25.16
C SER A 219 -8.01 20.53 24.89
N PHE A 220 -9.24 20.93 24.62
CA PHE A 220 -9.59 22.30 24.30
C PHE A 220 -11.01 22.61 24.75
N THR A 221 -11.26 23.89 25.00
CA THR A 221 -12.60 24.39 25.27
C THR A 221 -13.06 25.18 24.07
N TYR A 222 -14.32 25.01 23.67
CA TYR A 222 -14.93 25.75 22.57
C TYR A 222 -16.31 26.25 22.97
N ASN A 223 -16.74 27.34 22.37
CA ASN A 223 -18.02 27.96 22.65
C ASN A 223 -19.03 27.56 21.57
N VAL A 224 -20.25 27.23 21.99
CA VAL A 224 -21.38 26.96 21.10
C VAL A 224 -22.45 28.02 21.34
N GLU A 225 -22.84 28.71 20.28
CA GLU A 225 -23.91 29.71 20.34
C GLU A 225 -25.27 29.05 20.11
N LEU A 226 -26.16 29.14 21.10
CA LEU A 226 -27.56 28.75 20.99
C LEU A 226 -28.45 29.92 21.40
N LYS A 227 -29.32 30.36 20.48
CA LYS A 227 -30.31 31.43 20.73
C LYS A 227 -29.70 32.72 21.32
N GLY A 228 -28.49 33.09 20.87
CA GLY A 228 -27.78 34.28 21.33
C GLY A 228 -27.05 34.13 22.67
N GLN A 229 -27.03 32.92 23.26
CA GLN A 229 -26.23 32.61 24.44
C GLN A 229 -25.08 31.67 24.07
N SER A 230 -23.91 31.91 24.65
CA SER A 230 -22.69 31.14 24.40
C SER A 230 -22.42 30.16 25.53
N PHE A 231 -22.28 28.87 25.20
CA PHE A 231 -22.07 27.79 26.16
C PHE A 231 -20.68 27.16 25.97
N PRO A 232 -19.82 27.12 27.01
CA PRO A 232 -18.50 26.53 26.91
C PRO A 232 -18.55 25.00 27.07
N PHE A 233 -17.95 24.30 26.11
CA PHE A 233 -17.74 22.85 26.13
C PHE A 233 -16.26 22.52 26.13
N GLY A 234 -15.84 21.62 27.02
CA GLY A 234 -14.52 21.02 27.01
C GLY A 234 -14.52 19.72 26.22
N ALA A 235 -13.72 19.64 25.17
CA ALA A 235 -13.45 18.40 24.44
C ALA A 235 -12.07 17.86 24.81
N ARG A 236 -11.99 16.53 24.93
CA ARG A 236 -10.73 15.80 25.05
C ARG A 236 -10.71 14.63 24.07
N LEU A 237 -9.69 14.62 23.22
CA LEU A 237 -9.43 13.61 22.21
C LEU A 237 -8.25 12.75 22.64
N LEU A 238 -8.40 11.42 22.59
CA LEU A 238 -7.38 10.45 22.95
C LEU A 238 -7.08 9.53 21.77
N TYR A 239 -5.80 9.42 21.42
CA TYR A 239 -5.28 8.58 20.34
C TYR A 239 -4.45 7.47 20.96
N LYS A 240 -5.06 6.30 21.17
CA LYS A 240 -4.35 5.13 21.73
C LYS A 240 -3.52 4.44 20.65
N ASP A 241 -4.04 4.41 19.42
CA ASP A 241 -3.32 3.89 18.28
C ASP A 241 -2.44 4.98 17.65
N LEU A 242 -1.12 4.77 17.71
CA LEU A 242 -0.13 5.74 17.26
C LEU A 242 0.00 5.80 15.75
N THR A 243 -0.52 4.83 15.00
CA THR A 243 -0.48 4.78 13.53
C THR A 243 -1.71 5.38 12.86
N THR A 244 -2.66 5.91 13.64
CA THR A 244 -3.90 6.51 13.10
C THR A 244 -4.00 8.02 13.37
N THR A 245 -4.66 8.74 12.47
CA THR A 245 -4.91 10.19 12.60
C THR A 245 -6.25 10.51 13.24
N LEU A 246 -7.09 9.50 13.51
CA LEU A 246 -8.40 9.67 14.14
C LEU A 246 -8.32 9.33 15.63
N PRO A 247 -9.03 10.07 16.49
CA PRO A 247 -9.05 9.77 17.91
C PRO A 247 -9.75 8.44 18.17
N THR A 248 -9.17 7.63 19.03
CA THR A 248 -9.74 6.37 19.50
C THR A 248 -10.87 6.61 20.50
N ASP A 249 -10.79 7.70 21.26
CA ASP A 249 -11.79 8.05 22.27
C ASP A 249 -11.97 9.57 22.34
N VAL A 250 -13.22 9.99 22.57
CA VAL A 250 -13.63 11.40 22.59
C VAL A 250 -14.55 11.61 23.77
N SER A 251 -14.19 12.57 24.62
CA SER A 251 -15.00 12.98 25.76
C SER A 251 -15.36 14.46 25.65
N ILE A 252 -16.64 14.76 25.87
CA ILE A 252 -17.18 16.12 25.88
C ILE A 252 -17.76 16.39 27.26
N THR A 253 -17.38 17.52 27.83
CA THR A 253 -17.82 17.99 29.13
C THR A 253 -18.43 19.38 28.96
N HIS A 254 -19.58 19.60 29.57
CA HIS A 254 -20.15 20.93 29.73
C HIS A 254 -19.86 21.38 31.15
N GLN A 255 -19.45 22.64 31.36
CA GLN A 255 -19.27 23.15 32.72
C GLN A 255 -20.61 23.07 33.46
N GLY A 256 -20.77 22.07 34.33
CA GLY A 256 -21.98 21.80 35.12
C GLY A 256 -22.45 20.33 35.19
N VAL A 257 -21.97 19.41 34.34
CA VAL A 257 -22.35 17.98 34.40
C VAL A 257 -21.16 17.07 34.03
N PRO A 258 -20.86 15.99 34.79
CA PRO A 258 -19.78 15.07 34.47
C PRO A 258 -19.94 14.37 33.10
N PRO A 259 -18.84 13.90 32.48
CA PRO A 259 -18.82 13.44 31.09
C PRO A 259 -19.75 12.25 30.85
N LEU A 260 -20.65 12.39 29.87
CA LEU A 260 -21.44 11.29 29.32
C LEU A 260 -20.52 10.38 28.50
N ARG A 261 -20.15 9.23 29.07
CA ARG A 261 -19.55 8.12 28.32
C ARG A 261 -20.62 7.52 27.41
N LYS A 262 -20.45 7.59 26.09
CA LYS A 262 -21.24 6.77 25.18
C LYS A 262 -20.73 5.33 25.26
N GLN A 263 -21.36 4.51 26.09
CA GLN A 263 -21.24 3.06 25.97
C GLN A 263 -22.07 2.63 24.77
N GLN A 264 -21.43 1.99 23.78
CA GLN A 264 -22.14 1.25 22.75
C GLN A 264 -22.84 0.07 23.43
N THR A 265 -24.16 0.12 23.47
CA THR A 265 -24.99 -1.03 23.80
C THR A 265 -25.04 -1.94 22.59
N GLU A 266 -24.31 -3.06 22.63
CA GLU A 266 -24.58 -4.21 21.79
C GLU A 266 -25.93 -4.80 22.22
N LEU A 267 -26.90 -4.82 21.29
CA LEU A 267 -28.14 -5.57 21.42
C LEU A 267 -27.98 -6.90 20.69
N SER A 268 -28.28 -7.96 21.43
CA SER A 268 -28.31 -9.38 21.07
C SER A 268 -28.99 -9.73 19.74
#